data_AF-A0A239LUT9-F1
#
_entry.id   AF-A0A239LUT9-F1
#
_cell.length_a   1.000
_cell.length_b   1.000
_cell.length_c   1.000
_cell.angle_alpha   90.00
_cell.angle_beta   90.00
_cell.angle_gamma   90.00
#
_symmetry.space_group_name_H-M   'P 1'
#
loop_
_entity.id
_entity.type
_entity.pdbx_description
1 polymer ?
#
loop_
_entity_poly.entity_id
_entity_poly.type
_entity_poly.pdbx_seq_one_letter_code
_entity_poly.pdbx_strand_id
1 'polypeptide(L)'
;MEYHTYPRWKYSQAGAVVVNSAEEEAALEGEWHDSPADVPSPAGDDSPSSEDEQLLQDAKAEKDALLAKAAELGIAVDKRWGLKRLHEALEQKSQPEAPQP
;
A
#
# COMPACT_ATOMS: atom_id res chain seq x y z
N MET A 1 31.60 -42.65 0.79
CA MET A 1 31.26 -41.48 -0.05
C MET A 1 31.06 -40.35 0.92
N GLU A 2 32.08 -39.51 1.10
CA GLU A 2 31.91 -38.24 1.81
C GLU A 2 31.12 -37.34 0.88
N TYR A 3 29.85 -37.11 1.21
CA TYR A 3 29.06 -36.11 0.53
C TYR A 3 29.62 -34.76 0.97
N HIS A 4 30.45 -34.15 0.12
CA HIS A 4 30.81 -32.76 0.29
C HIS A 4 29.53 -31.95 0.13
N THR A 5 28.90 -31.64 1.26
CA THR A 5 27.76 -30.74 1.31
C THR A 5 28.28 -29.38 0.88
N TYR A 6 27.81 -28.89 -0.26
CA TYR A 6 28.18 -27.55 -0.71
C TYR A 6 27.66 -26.52 0.31
N PRO A 7 28.37 -25.40 0.49
CA PRO A 7 27.87 -24.29 1.29
C PRO A 7 26.49 -23.86 0.79
N ARG A 8 25.52 -23.82 1.69
CA ARG A 8 24.15 -23.37 1.42
C ARG A 8 23.91 -22.03 2.08
N TRP A 9 23.25 -21.14 1.36
CA TRP A 9 22.75 -19.90 1.92
C TRP A 9 21.45 -20.16 2.67
N LYS A 10 21.38 -19.67 3.90
CA LYS A 10 20.19 -19.69 4.75
C LYS A 10 19.81 -18.26 5.11
N TYR A 11 18.52 -17.99 5.08
CA TYR A 11 17.95 -16.67 5.32
C TYR A 11 16.91 -16.77 6.43
N SER A 12 16.89 -15.79 7.33
CA SER A 12 15.89 -15.63 8.38
C SER A 12 15.59 -14.14 8.59
N GLN A 13 14.64 -13.82 9.46
CA GLN A 13 14.35 -12.43 9.84
C GLN A 13 15.57 -11.71 10.46
N ALA A 14 16.51 -12.47 11.03
CA ALA A 14 17.74 -11.93 11.61
C ALA A 14 18.82 -11.59 10.55
N GLY A 15 18.74 -12.19 9.36
CA GLY A 15 19.69 -11.97 8.27
C GLY A 15 20.00 -13.22 7.45
N ALA A 16 21.13 -13.20 6.74
CA ALA A 16 21.59 -14.31 5.91
C ALA A 16 22.90 -14.91 6.45
N VAL A 17 23.01 -16.24 6.45
CA VAL A 17 24.19 -16.99 6.86
C VAL A 17 24.53 -18.07 5.83
N VAL A 18 25.81 -18.41 5.69
CA VAL A 18 26.26 -19.54 4.87
C VAL A 18 26.60 -20.70 5.77
N VAL A 19 25.96 -21.84 5.52
CA VAL A 19 26.10 -23.08 6.28
C VAL A 19 26.89 -24.08 5.44
N ASN A 20 27.96 -24.66 5.98
CA ASN A 20 28.82 -25.60 5.24
C ASN A 20 28.49 -27.07 5.56
N SER A 21 27.76 -27.34 6.65
CA SER A 21 27.45 -28.71 7.09
C SER A 21 26.04 -28.82 7.70
N ALA A 22 25.47 -30.03 7.65
CA ALA A 22 24.17 -30.31 8.26
C ALA A 22 24.14 -30.05 9.79
N GLU A 23 25.27 -30.21 10.47
CA GLU A 23 25.39 -29.89 11.91
C GLU A 23 25.26 -28.40 12.18
N GLU A 24 25.82 -27.54 11.31
CA GLU A 24 25.64 -26.09 11.40
C GLU A 24 24.20 -25.70 11.11
N GLU A 25 23.52 -26.35 10.14
CA GLU A 25 22.09 -26.13 9.88
C GLU A 25 21.22 -26.49 11.09
N ALA A 26 21.51 -27.62 11.74
CA ALA A 26 20.78 -28.07 12.92
C ALA A 26 21.05 -27.21 14.17
N ALA A 27 22.19 -26.52 14.20
CA ALA A 27 22.53 -25.56 15.25
C ALA A 27 21.89 -24.19 15.04
N LEU A 28 21.31 -23.91 13.87
CA LEU A 28 20.56 -22.69 13.63
C LEU A 28 19.23 -22.75 14.38
N GLU A 29 19.06 -21.87 15.35
CA GLU A 29 17.79 -21.70 16.06
C GLU A 29 16.83 -20.82 15.24
N GLY A 30 15.56 -21.23 15.17
CA GLY A 30 14.50 -20.49 14.46
C GLY A 30 14.19 -21.00 13.05
N GLU A 31 13.39 -20.24 12.31
CA GLU A 31 12.97 -20.62 10.96
C GLU A 31 13.95 -20.04 9.92
N TRP A 32 14.64 -20.94 9.23
CA TRP A 32 15.66 -20.61 8.23
C TRP A 32 15.28 -21.17 6.88
N HIS A 33 15.30 -20.29 5.88
CA HIS A 33 14.84 -20.56 4.53
C HIS A 33 16.01 -20.58 3.55
N ASP A 34 15.87 -21.35 2.47
CA ASP A 34 16.88 -21.42 1.41
C ASP A 34 16.76 -20.29 0.39
N SER A 35 15.72 -19.46 0.50
CA SER A 35 15.48 -18.34 -0.41
C SER A 35 15.10 -17.10 0.39
N PRO A 36 15.63 -15.91 0.03
CA PRO A 36 15.30 -14.67 0.72
C PRO A 36 13.83 -14.25 0.51
N ALA A 37 13.18 -14.74 -0.54
CA ALA A 37 11.76 -14.49 -0.81
C ALA A 37 10.80 -15.26 0.11
N ASP A 38 11.29 -16.31 0.76
CA ASP A 38 10.49 -17.16 1.65
C ASP A 38 10.58 -16.67 3.11
N VAL A 39 11.53 -15.77 3.40
CA VAL A 39 11.62 -15.13 4.71
C VAL A 39 10.43 -14.20 4.88
N PRO A 40 9.61 -14.38 5.94
CA PRO A 40 8.52 -13.45 6.24
C PRO A 40 9.11 -12.07 6.48
N SER A 41 8.91 -11.20 5.50
CA SER A 41 9.41 -9.83 5.53
C SER A 41 8.66 -9.07 6.65
N PRO A 42 9.35 -8.40 7.58
CA PRO A 42 8.67 -7.57 8.59
C PRO A 42 8.02 -6.32 7.97
N ALA A 43 8.28 -6.04 6.69
CA ALA A 43 7.65 -5.00 5.91
C ALA A 43 6.57 -5.60 5.01
N GLY A 44 5.31 -5.45 5.44
CA GLY A 44 4.15 -5.51 4.56
C GLY A 44 3.54 -6.88 4.41
N ASP A 45 2.64 -7.20 5.32
CA ASP A 45 1.38 -7.84 4.93
C ASP A 45 0.77 -6.97 3.80
N ASP A 46 1.12 -7.26 2.55
CA ASP A 46 0.55 -6.62 1.34
C ASP A 46 -0.80 -7.29 0.97
N SER A 47 -1.46 -7.91 1.95
CA SER A 47 -2.90 -8.06 1.84
C SER A 47 -3.44 -6.64 2.00
N PRO A 48 -4.26 -6.12 1.07
CA PRO A 48 -5.02 -4.91 1.38
C PRO A 48 -5.87 -5.24 2.60
N SER A 49 -5.43 -4.77 3.77
CA SER A 49 -6.24 -4.78 4.98
C SER A 49 -7.59 -4.23 4.58
N SER A 50 -8.70 -4.90 4.91
CA SER A 50 -10.03 -4.50 4.43
C SER A 50 -10.35 -3.02 4.70
N GLU A 51 -9.70 -2.41 5.68
CA GLU A 51 -9.74 -0.97 5.98
C GLU A 51 -9.20 -0.07 4.85
N ASP A 52 -8.13 -0.46 4.15
CA ASP A 52 -7.57 0.31 3.04
C ASP A 52 -8.53 0.27 1.83
N GLU A 53 -9.10 -0.88 1.52
CA GLU A 53 -10.10 -1.02 0.45
C GLU A 53 -11.38 -0.22 0.77
N GLN A 54 -11.78 -0.18 2.04
CA GLN A 54 -12.89 0.64 2.53
C GLN A 54 -12.61 2.15 2.35
N LEU A 55 -11.40 2.62 2.69
CA LEU A 55 -11.00 4.02 2.50
C LEU A 55 -11.00 4.45 1.03
N LEU A 56 -10.56 3.56 0.13
CA LEU A 56 -10.62 3.80 -1.32
C LEU A 56 -12.07 3.86 -1.84
N GLN A 57 -12.98 3.05 -1.29
CA GLN A 57 -14.40 3.12 -1.63
C GLN A 57 -15.05 4.42 -1.13
N ASP A 58 -14.75 4.83 0.10
CA ASP A 58 -15.29 6.05 0.69
C ASP A 58 -14.85 7.29 -0.08
N ALA A 59 -13.55 7.37 -0.43
CA ALA A 59 -13.01 8.45 -1.26
C ALA A 59 -13.64 8.51 -2.67
N LYS A 60 -13.99 7.35 -3.24
CA LYS A 60 -14.69 7.28 -4.53
C LYS A 60 -16.15 7.73 -4.41
N ALA A 61 -16.84 7.33 -3.35
CA ALA A 61 -18.20 7.76 -3.06
C ALA A 61 -18.27 9.28 -2.83
N GLU A 62 -17.32 9.84 -2.07
CA GLU A 62 -17.20 11.28 -1.86
C GLU A 62 -17.02 12.04 -3.18
N LYS A 63 -16.12 11.56 -4.05
CA LYS A 63 -15.91 12.18 -5.37
C LYS A 63 -17.19 12.21 -6.20
N ASP A 64 -17.93 11.11 -6.23
CA ASP A 64 -19.16 11.01 -7.01
C ASP A 64 -20.25 11.96 -6.46
N ALA A 65 -20.36 12.06 -5.13
CA ALA A 65 -21.24 13.01 -4.47
C ALA A 65 -20.90 14.47 -4.81
N LEU A 66 -19.62 14.83 -4.84
CA LEU A 66 -19.19 16.18 -5.24
C LEU A 66 -19.48 16.47 -6.72
N LEU A 67 -19.29 15.49 -7.60
CA LEU A 67 -19.62 15.62 -9.02
C LEU A 67 -21.13 15.81 -9.23
N ALA A 68 -21.96 15.03 -8.53
CA ALA A 68 -23.41 15.17 -8.57
C ALA A 68 -23.84 16.56 -8.08
N LYS A 69 -23.34 16.98 -6.92
CA LYS A 69 -23.63 18.30 -6.34
C LYS A 69 -23.20 19.44 -7.27
N ALA A 70 -22.07 19.29 -7.96
CA ALA A 70 -21.60 20.26 -8.92
C ALA A 70 -22.50 20.32 -10.17
N ALA A 71 -22.97 19.18 -10.65
CA ALA A 71 -23.93 19.11 -11.74
C ALA A 71 -25.28 19.74 -11.37
N GLU A 72 -25.77 19.52 -10.14
CA GLU A 72 -26.97 20.16 -9.60
C GLU A 72 -26.84 21.70 -9.54
N LEU A 73 -25.65 22.20 -9.20
CA LEU A 73 -25.32 23.61 -9.20
C LEU A 73 -25.00 24.18 -10.59
N GLY A 74 -25.07 23.36 -11.65
CA GLY A 74 -24.76 23.76 -13.03
C GLY A 74 -23.29 24.07 -13.29
N ILE A 75 -22.37 23.55 -12.46
CA ILE A 75 -20.93 23.73 -12.59
C ILE A 75 -20.39 22.69 -13.56
N ALA A 76 -19.73 23.14 -14.63
CA ALA A 76 -19.02 22.27 -15.55
C ALA A 76 -17.76 21.69 -14.89
N VAL A 77 -17.91 20.56 -14.22
CA VAL A 77 -16.81 19.80 -13.59
C VAL A 77 -16.33 18.68 -14.50
N ASP A 78 -15.01 18.50 -14.57
CA ASP A 78 -14.39 17.40 -15.32
C ASP A 78 -14.15 16.20 -14.39
N LYS A 79 -14.42 14.97 -14.88
CA LYS A 79 -14.19 13.73 -14.11
C LYS A 79 -12.72 13.49 -13.77
N ARG A 80 -11.80 14.15 -14.48
CA ARG A 80 -10.35 14.16 -14.22
C ARG A 80 -9.95 15.11 -13.09
N TRP A 81 -10.85 15.96 -12.61
CA TRP A 81 -10.58 16.80 -11.45
C TRP A 81 -10.48 15.94 -10.20
N GLY A 82 -9.45 16.21 -9.39
CA GLY A 82 -9.31 15.62 -8.06
C GLY A 82 -10.28 16.26 -7.06
N LEU A 83 -10.49 15.59 -5.92
CA LEU A 83 -11.39 16.02 -4.85
C LEU A 83 -11.21 17.49 -4.45
N LYS A 84 -9.95 17.92 -4.27
CA LYS A 84 -9.61 19.31 -3.90
C LYS A 84 -10.21 20.35 -4.86
N ARG A 85 -10.06 20.12 -6.17
CA ARG A 85 -10.54 21.05 -7.20
C ARG A 85 -12.06 21.05 -7.32
N LEU A 86 -12.71 19.92 -7.08
CA LEU A 86 -14.17 19.82 -7.00
C LEU A 86 -14.70 20.61 -5.80
N HIS A 87 -14.06 20.49 -4.63
CA HIS A 87 -14.39 21.28 -3.45
C HIS A 87 -14.26 22.79 -3.70
N GLU A 88 -13.14 23.24 -4.27
CA GLU A 88 -12.93 24.66 -4.59
C GLU A 88 -13.98 25.19 -5.56
N ALA A 89 -14.34 24.42 -6.60
CA ALA A 89 -15.36 24.82 -7.56
C ALA A 89 -16.75 24.92 -6.94
N LEU A 90 -17.11 23.97 -6.08
CA LEU A 90 -18.36 23.97 -5.32
C LEU A 90 -18.41 25.14 -4.34
N GLU A 91 -17.33 25.40 -3.61
CA GLU A 91 -17.24 26.48 -2.63
C GLU A 91 -17.33 27.86 -3.29
N GLN A 92 -16.62 28.07 -4.41
CA GLN A 92 -16.72 29.31 -5.20
C GLN A 92 -18.14 29.58 -5.68
N LYS A 93 -18.89 28.55 -6.04
CA LYS A 93 -20.27 28.74 -6.52
C LYS A 93 -21.28 28.86 -5.39
N SER A 94 -20.96 28.29 -4.23
CA SER A 94 -21.75 28.40 -3.01
C SER A 94 -21.50 29.71 -2.24
N GLN A 95 -20.42 30.45 -2.55
CA GLN A 95 -20.26 31.86 -2.18
C GLN A 95 -20.86 32.75 -3.27
N PRO A 96 -22.09 33.26 -3.11
CA PRO A 96 -22.58 34.31 -3.99
C PRO A 96 -21.70 35.55 -3.74
N GLU A 97 -20.95 35.95 -4.76
CA GLU A 97 -20.51 37.32 -5.03
C GLU A 97 -20.50 38.25 -3.81
N ALA A 98 -19.40 38.24 -3.05
CA ALA A 98 -19.07 39.39 -2.23
C ALA A 98 -18.51 40.46 -3.18
N PRO A 99 -19.22 41.58 -3.43
CA PRO A 99 -18.66 42.68 -4.21
C PRO A 99 -17.42 43.19 -3.47
N GLN A 100 -16.25 43.06 -4.11
CA GLN A 100 -15.00 43.61 -3.56
C GLN A 100 -15.08 45.15 -3.59
N PRO A 101 -14.79 45.84 -2.48
CA PRO A 101 -14.70 47.31 -2.44
C PRO A 101 -13.43 47.87 -3.10
#